data_AF-A0A2K9DU74-F1
#
_entry.id   AF-A0A2K9DU74-F1
#
_cell.length_a   1.000
_cell.length_b   1.000
_cell.length_c   1.000
_cell.angle_alpha   90.00
_cell.angle_beta   90.00
_cell.angle_gamma   90.00
#
_symmetry.space_group_name_H-M   'P 1'
#
loop_
_entity.id
_entity.type
_entity.pdbx_description
1 polymer ?
#
loop_
_entity_poly.entity_id
_entity_poly.type
_entity_poly.pdbx_seq_one_letter_code
_entity_poly.pdbx_strand_id
1 'polypeptide(L)'
;MTAGQAIVTWDVQDESERLVGVPDVALASTLSSALDQVYALRSVFAHAALELKRALSYAGFARSRRQSGELQVSLLVRAASGDVDRVITACEKRRVEQAPKIEGISLPSRFVVPVLTPTGEANNPVLRLAVCYAYREVFQLRQLATYEAGVVRNHDTPSGPKAVRAILQNIDMDLLWAARDPSATPRNAYDRADSLRRVGVPEYLTRSSYEKELGLN
;
A
#
# COMPACT_ATOMS: atom_id res chain seq x y z
N MET A 1 -4.43 9.36 33.96
CA MET A 1 -3.25 8.75 33.33
C MET A 1 -3.74 7.96 32.12
N THR A 2 -3.77 8.58 30.95
CA THR A 2 -4.19 7.91 29.70
C THR A 2 -2.99 7.19 29.11
N ALA A 3 -3.12 5.87 28.98
CA ALA A 3 -2.15 5.02 28.30
C ALA A 3 -1.91 5.58 26.90
N GLY A 4 -0.70 6.10 26.66
CA GLY A 4 -0.26 6.44 25.32
C GLY A 4 -0.28 5.17 24.50
N GLN A 5 -1.11 5.13 23.44
CA GLN A 5 -0.95 4.14 22.38
C GLN A 5 0.50 4.21 21.95
N ALA A 6 1.24 3.13 22.21
CA ALA A 6 2.58 2.98 21.66
C ALA A 6 2.42 3.13 20.14
N ILE A 7 2.96 4.21 19.59
CA ILE A 7 3.12 4.32 18.15
C ILE A 7 4.11 3.22 17.80
N VAL A 8 3.60 2.08 17.34
CA VAL A 8 4.43 0.99 16.84
C VAL A 8 5.06 1.52 15.56
N THR A 9 6.30 1.98 15.67
CA THR A 9 7.13 2.29 14.52
C THR A 9 7.48 0.98 13.85
N TRP A 10 6.86 0.72 12.71
CA TRP A 10 7.14 -0.46 11.90
C TRP A 10 8.44 -0.21 11.14
N ASP A 11 9.55 -0.69 11.69
CA ASP A 11 10.84 -0.70 11.00
C ASP A 11 11.01 -2.02 10.27
N VAL A 12 11.05 -1.94 8.94
CA VAL A 12 11.30 -3.10 8.06
C VAL A 12 12.65 -3.71 8.35
N GLN A 13 13.63 -2.88 8.75
CA GLN A 13 14.95 -3.32 9.07
C GLN A 13 14.94 -4.14 10.37
N ASP A 14 14.25 -3.69 11.42
CA ASP A 14 14.11 -4.44 12.68
C ASP A 14 13.48 -5.82 12.47
N GLU A 15 12.40 -5.88 11.70
CA GLU A 15 11.73 -7.16 11.42
C GLU A 15 12.59 -8.06 10.54
N SER A 16 13.44 -7.48 9.69
CA SER A 16 14.37 -8.22 8.84
C SER A 16 15.61 -8.75 9.56
N GLU A 17 16.14 -8.00 10.52
CA GLU A 17 17.26 -8.43 11.37
C GLU A 17 16.84 -9.62 12.25
N ARG A 18 15.55 -9.73 12.58
CA ARG A 18 14.96 -10.91 13.24
C ARG A 18 14.91 -12.15 12.36
N LEU A 19 15.03 -12.05 11.03
CA LEU A 19 14.91 -13.20 10.12
C LEU A 19 16.16 -14.08 10.04
N VAL A 20 17.27 -13.68 10.65
CA VAL A 20 18.52 -14.43 10.64
C VAL A 20 18.38 -15.70 11.49
N GLY A 21 18.48 -16.87 10.86
CA GLY A 21 18.39 -18.18 11.54
C GLY A 21 16.97 -18.62 11.90
N VAL A 22 15.94 -18.03 11.29
CA VAL A 22 14.54 -18.37 11.54
C VAL A 22 14.17 -19.67 10.79
N PRO A 23 13.49 -20.64 11.45
CA PRO A 23 13.04 -21.87 10.81
C PRO A 23 11.96 -21.60 9.74
N ASP A 24 11.86 -22.48 8.74
CA ASP A 24 10.96 -22.31 7.59
C ASP A 24 9.47 -22.13 7.98
N VAL A 25 8.99 -22.78 9.04
CA VAL A 25 7.60 -22.62 9.53
C VAL A 25 7.33 -21.18 10.00
N ALA A 26 8.30 -20.56 10.68
CA ALA A 26 8.17 -19.18 11.11
C ALA A 26 8.28 -18.22 9.91
N LEU A 27 9.17 -18.49 8.95
CA LEU A 27 9.25 -17.71 7.71
C LEU A 27 7.95 -17.76 6.90
N ALA A 28 7.28 -18.91 6.83
CA ALA A 28 5.97 -19.05 6.19
C ALA A 28 4.91 -18.18 6.87
N SER A 29 4.87 -18.18 8.20
CA SER A 29 3.95 -17.31 8.96
C SER A 29 4.24 -15.82 8.76
N THR A 30 5.52 -15.44 8.73
CA THR A 30 5.95 -14.06 8.45
C THR A 30 5.54 -13.65 7.03
N LEU A 31 5.75 -14.52 6.05
CA LEU A 31 5.35 -14.25 4.67
C LEU A 31 3.83 -14.06 4.56
N SER A 32 3.05 -14.94 5.19
CA SER A 32 1.58 -14.80 5.22
C SER A 32 1.17 -13.44 5.78
N SER A 33 1.75 -13.01 6.89
CA SER A 33 1.48 -11.70 7.50
C SER A 33 1.89 -10.52 6.62
N ALA A 34 3.04 -10.62 5.95
CA ALA A 34 3.49 -9.60 5.01
C ALA A 34 2.56 -9.50 3.79
N LEU A 35 2.13 -10.63 3.24
CA LEU A 35 1.18 -10.70 2.12
C LEU A 35 -0.17 -10.10 2.51
N ASP A 36 -0.66 -10.36 3.73
CA ASP A 36 -1.88 -9.73 4.24
C ASP A 36 -1.81 -8.20 4.17
N GLN A 37 -0.66 -7.64 4.57
CA GLN A 37 -0.43 -6.20 4.46
C GLN A 37 -0.37 -5.72 3.02
N VAL A 38 0.33 -6.45 2.13
CA VAL A 38 0.39 -6.12 0.69
C VAL A 38 -1.02 -6.05 0.10
N TYR A 39 -1.85 -7.06 0.33
CA TYR A 39 -3.18 -7.13 -0.25
C TYR A 39 -4.17 -6.16 0.39
N ALA A 40 -4.04 -5.89 1.69
CA ALA A 40 -4.78 -4.81 2.35
C ALA A 40 -4.46 -3.46 1.69
N LEU A 41 -3.19 -3.15 1.49
CA LEU A 41 -2.73 -1.91 0.85
C LEU A 41 -3.20 -1.82 -0.61
N ARG A 42 -2.94 -2.83 -1.44
CA ARG A 42 -3.38 -2.88 -2.85
C ARG A 42 -4.89 -2.64 -2.97
N SER A 43 -5.68 -3.17 -2.04
CA SER A 43 -7.12 -2.97 -2.05
C SER A 43 -7.52 -1.53 -1.71
N VAL A 44 -6.76 -0.82 -0.87
CA VAL A 44 -6.96 0.63 -0.62
C VAL A 44 -6.71 1.42 -1.91
N PHE A 45 -5.67 1.10 -2.66
CA PHE A 45 -5.40 1.72 -3.97
C PHE A 45 -6.52 1.44 -4.98
N ALA A 46 -7.03 0.20 -5.03
CA ALA A 46 -8.16 -0.14 -5.88
C ALA A 46 -9.41 0.66 -5.51
N HIS A 47 -9.72 0.75 -4.22
CA HIS A 47 -10.85 1.52 -3.73
C HIS A 47 -10.71 3.01 -4.06
N ALA A 48 -9.54 3.60 -3.81
CA ALA A 48 -9.22 4.98 -4.15
C ALA A 48 -9.40 5.25 -5.65
N ALA A 49 -9.00 4.31 -6.53
CA ALA A 49 -9.19 4.43 -7.97
C ALA A 49 -10.68 4.46 -8.36
N LEU A 50 -11.51 3.58 -7.78
CA LEU A 50 -12.95 3.54 -8.03
C LEU A 50 -13.64 4.81 -7.57
N GLU A 51 -13.29 5.29 -6.38
CA GLU A 51 -13.84 6.49 -5.77
C GLU A 51 -13.41 7.76 -6.51
N LEU A 52 -12.15 7.86 -6.92
CA LEU A 52 -11.68 8.97 -7.75
C LEU A 52 -12.35 8.97 -9.13
N LYS A 53 -12.52 7.79 -9.75
CA LYS A 53 -13.28 7.64 -10.99
C LYS A 53 -14.73 8.08 -10.82
N ARG A 54 -15.35 7.74 -9.69
CA ARG A 54 -16.68 8.22 -9.31
C ARG A 54 -16.70 9.74 -9.20
N ALA A 55 -15.73 10.35 -8.51
CA ALA A 55 -15.61 11.80 -8.37
C ALA A 55 -15.47 12.51 -9.73
N LEU A 56 -14.67 11.96 -10.65
CA LEU A 56 -14.47 12.49 -12.00
C LEU A 56 -15.75 12.51 -12.85
N SER A 57 -16.68 11.59 -12.59
CA SER A 57 -17.97 11.53 -13.29
C SER A 57 -18.92 12.69 -12.93
N TYR A 58 -18.69 13.39 -11.82
CA TYR A 58 -19.51 14.53 -11.44
C TYR A 58 -19.25 15.73 -12.35
N ALA A 59 -20.32 16.32 -12.87
CA ALA A 59 -20.25 17.49 -13.75
C ALA A 59 -19.46 18.66 -13.14
N GLY A 60 -19.53 18.82 -11.80
CA GLY A 60 -18.84 19.88 -11.06
C GLY A 60 -17.38 19.55 -10.66
N PHE A 61 -16.82 18.42 -11.08
CA PHE A 61 -15.37 18.18 -10.93
C PHE A 61 -14.60 19.17 -11.82
N ALA A 62 -13.59 19.83 -11.25
CA ALA A 62 -12.83 20.89 -11.92
C ALA A 62 -12.23 20.43 -13.26
N ARG A 63 -12.64 21.06 -14.36
CA ARG A 63 -12.21 20.68 -15.72
C ARG A 63 -10.68 20.68 -15.88
N SER A 64 -10.00 21.68 -15.33
CA SER A 64 -8.53 21.80 -15.37
C SER A 64 -7.79 20.66 -14.67
N ARG A 65 -8.48 19.88 -13.81
CA ARG A 65 -7.91 18.77 -13.05
C ARG A 65 -8.28 17.40 -13.61
N ARG A 66 -9.21 17.30 -14.57
CA ARG A 66 -9.75 16.00 -15.04
C ARG A 66 -8.69 15.09 -15.65
N GLN A 67 -7.88 15.62 -16.57
CA GLN A 67 -6.82 14.83 -17.21
C GLN A 67 -5.81 14.30 -16.17
N SER A 68 -5.43 15.13 -15.20
CA SER A 68 -4.58 14.71 -14.09
C SER A 68 -5.25 13.66 -13.21
N GLY A 69 -6.55 13.78 -12.95
CA GLY A 69 -7.31 12.79 -12.18
C GLY A 69 -7.45 11.45 -12.91
N GLU A 70 -7.64 11.44 -14.23
CA GLU A 70 -7.69 10.22 -15.04
C GLU A 70 -6.34 9.49 -15.07
N LEU A 71 -5.25 10.25 -15.21
CA LEU A 71 -3.91 9.70 -15.04
C LEU A 71 -3.75 9.10 -13.63
N GLN A 72 -4.24 9.80 -12.61
CA GLN A 72 -4.14 9.36 -11.24
C GLN A 72 -4.91 8.06 -10.98
N VAL A 73 -6.14 7.93 -11.52
CA VAL A 73 -6.88 6.66 -11.50
C VAL A 73 -6.04 5.53 -12.10
N SER A 74 -5.38 5.78 -13.23
CA SER A 74 -4.55 4.76 -13.90
C SER A 74 -3.35 4.33 -13.05
N LEU A 75 -2.71 5.27 -12.35
CA LEU A 75 -1.59 4.99 -11.44
C LEU A 75 -2.05 4.21 -10.20
N LEU A 76 -3.20 4.57 -9.61
CA LEU A 76 -3.79 3.85 -8.48
C LEU A 76 -4.16 2.40 -8.85
N VAL A 77 -4.76 2.17 -10.03
CA VAL A 77 -5.04 0.81 -10.53
C VAL A 77 -3.75 0.01 -10.73
N ARG A 78 -2.71 0.65 -11.28
CA ARG A 78 -1.42 0.01 -11.48
C ARG A 78 -0.75 -0.37 -10.15
N ALA A 79 -0.83 0.48 -9.13
CA ALA A 79 -0.36 0.17 -7.78
C ALA A 79 -1.15 -0.98 -7.16
N ALA A 80 -2.48 -0.98 -7.31
CA ALA A 80 -3.34 -2.08 -6.85
C ALA A 80 -3.00 -3.43 -7.52
N SER A 81 -2.48 -3.38 -8.74
CA SER A 81 -2.07 -4.56 -9.51
C SER A 81 -0.64 -5.05 -9.19
N GLY A 82 0.07 -4.40 -8.25
CA GLY A 82 1.43 -4.79 -7.87
C GLY A 82 2.56 -4.17 -8.69
N ASP A 83 2.25 -3.28 -9.64
CA ASP A 83 3.25 -2.58 -10.47
C ASP A 83 3.82 -1.32 -9.76
N VAL A 84 4.05 -1.42 -8.44
CA VAL A 84 4.33 -0.28 -7.54
C VAL A 84 5.62 0.45 -7.93
N ASP A 85 6.70 -0.28 -8.25
CA ASP A 85 7.98 0.28 -8.71
C ASP A 85 7.81 1.19 -9.96
N ARG A 86 6.92 0.81 -10.88
CA ARG A 86 6.64 1.59 -12.09
C ARG A 86 5.85 2.85 -11.77
N VAL A 87 4.91 2.76 -10.84
CA VAL A 87 4.14 3.93 -10.37
C VAL A 87 5.05 4.93 -9.67
N ILE A 88 5.91 4.47 -8.75
CA ILE A 88 6.88 5.32 -8.06
C ILE A 88 7.80 6.04 -9.05
N THR A 89 8.23 5.34 -10.11
CA THR A 89 9.04 5.93 -11.18
C THR A 89 8.27 7.03 -11.92
N ALA A 90 7.00 6.78 -12.27
CA ALA A 90 6.13 7.75 -12.95
C ALA A 90 5.81 8.98 -12.08
N CYS A 91 5.70 8.81 -10.77
CA CYS A 91 5.38 9.87 -9.80
C CYS A 91 6.60 10.71 -9.36
N GLU A 92 7.78 10.48 -9.95
CA GLU A 92 9.07 10.98 -9.49
C GLU A 92 9.44 10.45 -8.10
N LYS A 93 10.24 9.38 -8.06
CA LYS A 93 10.65 8.65 -6.84
C LYS A 93 10.97 9.53 -5.63
N ARG A 94 11.72 10.62 -5.84
CA ARG A 94 12.10 11.55 -4.77
C ARG A 94 10.90 12.18 -4.06
N ARG A 95 9.81 12.49 -4.77
CA ARG A 95 8.60 13.06 -4.18
C ARG A 95 7.87 12.02 -3.33
N VAL A 96 7.81 10.78 -3.81
CA VAL A 96 7.20 9.67 -3.09
C VAL A 96 7.95 9.41 -1.78
N GLU A 97 9.28 9.37 -1.82
CA GLU A 97 10.13 9.16 -0.63
C GLU A 97 10.02 10.30 0.40
N GLN A 98 9.76 11.53 -0.06
CA GLN A 98 9.61 12.70 0.82
C GLN A 98 8.20 12.87 1.41
N ALA A 99 7.18 12.29 0.78
CA ALA A 99 5.79 12.47 1.19
C ALA A 99 5.51 12.09 2.66
N PRO A 100 6.01 10.97 3.22
CA PRO A 100 5.86 10.65 4.64
C PRO A 100 6.32 11.77 5.58
N LYS A 101 7.47 12.37 5.28
CA LYS A 101 8.02 13.46 6.09
C LYS A 101 7.14 14.72 6.01
N ILE A 102 6.59 15.02 4.83
CA ILE A 102 5.70 16.17 4.63
C ILE A 102 4.38 15.99 5.41
N GLU A 103 3.82 14.79 5.38
CA GLU A 103 2.55 14.45 6.04
C GLU A 103 2.71 14.05 7.52
N GLY A 104 3.94 14.12 8.07
CA GLY A 104 4.22 13.79 9.46
C GLY A 104 4.01 12.31 9.81
N ILE A 105 4.11 11.40 8.83
CA ILE A 105 4.00 9.96 9.03
C ILE A 105 5.39 9.38 9.34
N SER A 106 5.47 8.64 10.46
CA SER A 106 6.69 7.91 10.83
C SER A 106 6.85 6.68 9.93
N LEU A 107 7.66 6.84 8.88
CA LEU A 107 8.09 5.77 7.97
C LEU A 107 9.62 5.82 7.84
N PRO A 108 10.29 4.67 7.70
CA PRO A 108 11.72 4.63 7.41
C PRO A 108 12.04 5.42 6.12
N SER A 109 13.18 6.09 6.10
CA SER A 109 13.60 6.91 4.94
C SER A 109 14.06 6.08 3.75
N ARG A 110 14.35 4.80 3.95
CA ARG A 110 14.75 3.84 2.92
C ARG A 110 14.32 2.44 3.33
N PHE A 111 14.02 1.61 2.33
CA PHE A 111 14.00 0.17 2.51
C PHE A 111 15.45 -0.32 2.59
N VAL A 112 15.79 -1.04 3.65
CA VAL A 112 17.08 -1.72 3.74
C VAL A 112 16.88 -3.18 3.38
N VAL A 113 17.65 -3.65 2.39
CA VAL A 113 17.60 -5.03 1.92
C VAL A 113 18.14 -5.94 3.03
N PRO A 114 17.39 -6.96 3.45
CA PRO A 114 17.84 -7.85 4.52
C PRO A 114 19.10 -8.62 4.13
N VAL A 115 20.05 -8.73 5.06
CA VAL A 115 21.17 -9.68 4.93
C VAL A 115 20.69 -11.04 5.43
N LEU A 116 20.30 -11.90 4.51
CA LEU A 116 19.88 -13.26 4.83
C LEU A 116 21.11 -14.18 4.82
N THR A 117 21.90 -14.18 5.89
CA THR A 117 22.99 -15.16 6.02
C THR A 117 22.41 -16.57 6.21
N PRO A 118 22.87 -17.58 5.45
CA PRO A 118 22.51 -18.96 5.70
C PRO A 118 23.18 -19.43 6.99
N THR A 119 22.40 -19.69 8.03
CA THR A 119 22.84 -20.35 9.25
C THR A 119 22.13 -21.70 9.37
N GLY A 120 22.86 -22.80 9.29
CA GLY A 120 22.35 -24.17 9.50
C GLY A 120 21.64 -24.84 8.31
N GLU A 121 21.19 -26.07 8.55
CA GLU A 121 20.61 -27.02 7.57
C GLU A 121 19.18 -26.67 7.11
N ALA A 122 18.49 -25.72 7.75
CA ALA A 122 17.19 -25.22 7.32
C ALA A 122 17.36 -23.91 6.53
N ASN A 123 17.46 -24.03 5.21
CA ASN A 123 17.53 -22.87 4.30
C ASN A 123 16.61 -23.09 3.10
N ASN A 124 15.39 -22.53 3.15
CA ASN A 124 14.63 -22.27 1.94
C ASN A 124 14.92 -20.83 1.42
N PRO A 125 15.88 -20.64 0.49
CA PRO A 125 16.24 -19.31 -0.01
C PRO A 125 15.08 -18.62 -0.77
N VAL A 126 14.17 -19.40 -1.37
CA VAL A 126 13.00 -18.88 -2.08
C VAL A 126 12.04 -18.23 -1.10
N LEU A 127 11.74 -18.89 0.01
CA LEU A 127 10.83 -18.37 1.04
C LEU A 127 11.37 -17.08 1.67
N ARG A 128 12.68 -17.04 1.94
CA ARG A 128 13.33 -15.82 2.46
C ARG A 128 13.28 -14.66 1.48
N LEU A 129 13.55 -14.91 0.19
CA LEU A 129 13.42 -13.89 -0.85
C LEU A 129 11.98 -13.36 -0.96
N ALA A 130 10.98 -14.25 -0.89
CA ALA A 130 9.58 -13.88 -0.92
C ALA A 130 9.20 -12.94 0.23
N VAL A 131 9.67 -13.21 1.45
CA VAL A 131 9.48 -12.30 2.61
C VAL A 131 10.09 -10.93 2.34
N CYS A 132 11.32 -10.87 1.83
CA CYS A 132 11.98 -9.61 1.50
C CYS A 132 11.21 -8.80 0.45
N TYR A 133 10.72 -9.45 -0.62
CA TYR A 133 9.93 -8.79 -1.65
C TYR A 133 8.58 -8.29 -1.12
N ALA A 134 7.90 -9.09 -0.29
CA ALA A 134 6.63 -8.69 0.31
C ALA A 134 6.81 -7.44 1.19
N TYR A 135 7.80 -7.43 2.08
CA TYR A 135 8.05 -6.26 2.94
C TYR A 135 8.53 -5.04 2.16
N ARG A 136 9.30 -5.22 1.09
CA ARG A 136 9.65 -4.12 0.18
C ARG A 136 8.40 -3.49 -0.41
N GLU A 137 7.47 -4.32 -0.88
CA GLU A 137 6.25 -3.82 -1.47
C GLU A 137 5.36 -3.11 -0.43
N VAL A 138 5.22 -3.66 0.78
CA VAL A 138 4.51 -2.97 1.89
C VAL A 138 5.10 -1.58 2.13
N PHE A 139 6.43 -1.49 2.24
CA PHE A 139 7.12 -0.22 2.41
C PHE A 139 6.81 0.77 1.29
N GLN A 140 6.93 0.33 0.04
CA GLN A 140 6.68 1.14 -1.15
C GLN A 140 5.23 1.62 -1.25
N LEU A 141 4.27 0.73 -0.99
CA LEU A 141 2.85 1.04 -1.00
C LEU A 141 2.49 2.05 0.10
N ARG A 142 3.13 2.01 1.27
CA ARG A 142 2.91 3.00 2.34
C ARG A 142 3.46 4.38 1.99
N GLN A 143 4.66 4.43 1.40
CA GLN A 143 5.20 5.70 0.88
C GLN A 143 4.29 6.27 -0.21
N LEU A 144 3.89 5.41 -1.15
CA LEU A 144 3.00 5.80 -2.25
C LEU A 144 1.63 6.25 -1.73
N ALA A 145 1.05 5.59 -0.74
CA ALA A 145 -0.24 5.99 -0.17
C ALA A 145 -0.16 7.40 0.42
N THR A 146 0.96 7.74 1.07
CA THR A 146 1.17 9.08 1.59
C THR A 146 1.29 10.13 0.49
N TYR A 147 2.02 9.81 -0.58
CA TYR A 147 2.13 10.68 -1.75
C TYR A 147 0.76 10.90 -2.40
N GLU A 148 0.01 9.82 -2.60
CA GLU A 148 -1.29 9.84 -3.26
C GLU A 148 -2.35 10.59 -2.46
N ALA A 149 -2.32 10.50 -1.13
CA ALA A 149 -3.13 11.33 -0.26
C ALA A 149 -2.95 12.83 -0.58
N GLY A 150 -1.70 13.27 -0.71
CA GLY A 150 -1.36 14.65 -1.10
C GLY A 150 -1.84 15.01 -2.51
N VAL A 151 -1.72 14.10 -3.49
CA VAL A 151 -2.21 14.33 -4.87
C VAL A 151 -3.74 14.46 -4.90
N VAL A 152 -4.45 13.55 -4.23
CA VAL A 152 -5.91 13.58 -4.12
C VAL A 152 -6.39 14.87 -3.45
N ARG A 153 -5.72 15.30 -2.39
CA ARG A 153 -6.01 16.56 -1.71
C ARG A 153 -5.86 17.77 -2.65
N ASN A 154 -4.88 17.75 -3.56
CA ASN A 154 -4.69 18.80 -4.57
C ASN A 154 -5.81 18.86 -5.62
N HIS A 155 -6.63 17.81 -5.74
CA HIS A 155 -7.85 17.84 -6.54
C HIS A 155 -9.03 18.50 -5.82
N ASP A 156 -9.00 18.65 -4.48
CA ASP A 156 -10.05 19.33 -3.72
C ASP A 156 -9.95 20.85 -3.96
N THR A 157 -10.95 21.40 -4.64
CA THR A 157 -11.12 22.84 -4.80
C THR A 157 -12.17 23.35 -3.81
N PRO A 158 -11.90 24.42 -3.02
CA PRO A 158 -12.86 24.92 -2.03
C PRO A 158 -14.25 25.29 -2.59
N SER A 159 -14.29 25.76 -3.84
CA SER A 159 -15.51 26.09 -4.59
C SER A 159 -16.18 24.90 -5.27
N GLY A 160 -15.62 23.69 -5.12
CA GLY A 160 -16.13 22.46 -5.73
C GLY A 160 -17.37 21.91 -5.04
N PRO A 161 -18.13 21.02 -5.70
CA PRO A 161 -19.34 20.42 -5.14
C PRO A 161 -19.04 19.62 -3.86
N LYS A 162 -19.85 19.79 -2.81
CA LYS A 162 -19.70 19.11 -1.51
C LYS A 162 -19.53 17.58 -1.65
N ALA A 163 -20.27 16.95 -2.57
CA ALA A 163 -20.17 15.51 -2.81
C ALA A 163 -18.79 15.10 -3.34
N VAL A 164 -18.22 15.83 -4.30
CA VAL A 164 -16.87 15.58 -4.83
C VAL A 164 -15.84 15.76 -3.73
N ARG A 165 -15.94 16.85 -2.96
CA ARG A 165 -15.03 17.15 -1.85
C ARG A 165 -15.05 16.06 -0.79
N ALA A 166 -16.24 15.56 -0.42
CA ALA A 166 -16.38 14.46 0.53
C ALA A 166 -15.72 13.17 0.04
N ILE A 167 -15.84 12.85 -1.26
CA ILE A 167 -15.16 11.69 -1.85
C ILE A 167 -13.64 11.84 -1.75
N LEU A 168 -13.09 12.99 -2.19
CA LEU A 168 -11.65 13.24 -2.16
C LEU A 168 -11.08 13.20 -0.73
N GLN A 169 -11.81 13.77 0.23
CA GLN A 169 -11.43 13.73 1.65
C GLN A 169 -11.43 12.31 2.22
N ASN A 170 -12.41 11.47 1.85
CA ASN A 170 -12.43 10.08 2.27
C ASN A 170 -11.26 9.29 1.69
N ILE A 171 -10.93 9.49 0.42
CA ILE A 171 -9.77 8.87 -0.22
C ILE A 171 -8.46 9.29 0.46
N ASP A 172 -8.26 10.60 0.69
CA ASP A 172 -7.10 11.14 1.42
C ASP A 172 -6.95 10.48 2.79
N MET A 173 -8.03 10.44 3.57
CA MET A 173 -8.03 9.82 4.90
C MET A 173 -7.71 8.33 4.85
N ASP A 174 -8.31 7.57 3.93
CA ASP A 174 -8.09 6.13 3.83
C ASP A 174 -6.63 5.81 3.43
N LEU A 175 -6.04 6.60 2.53
CA LEU A 175 -4.64 6.48 2.14
C LEU A 175 -3.68 6.82 3.28
N LEU A 176 -3.93 7.89 4.03
CA LEU A 176 -3.11 8.25 5.21
C LEU A 176 -3.21 7.21 6.32
N TRP A 177 -4.39 6.64 6.54
CA TRP A 177 -4.56 5.54 7.50
C TRP A 177 -3.78 4.30 7.07
N ALA A 178 -3.89 3.91 5.80
CA ALA A 178 -3.15 2.80 5.22
C ALA A 178 -1.63 2.99 5.30
N ALA A 179 -1.14 4.23 5.11
CA ALA A 179 0.26 4.57 5.27
C ALA A 179 0.76 4.43 6.71
N ARG A 180 -0.08 4.70 7.71
CA ARG A 180 0.27 4.59 9.14
C ARG A 180 0.28 3.15 9.63
N ASP A 181 -0.80 2.43 9.35
CA ASP A 181 -0.96 1.05 9.77
C ASP A 181 -1.82 0.28 8.73
N PRO A 182 -1.19 -0.55 7.90
CA PRO A 182 -1.89 -1.41 6.95
C PRO A 182 -2.88 -2.37 7.62
N SER A 183 -2.52 -2.87 8.81
CA SER A 183 -3.26 -3.89 9.55
C SER A 183 -4.48 -3.34 10.29
N ALA A 184 -4.42 -2.06 10.70
CA ALA A 184 -5.52 -1.39 11.37
C ALA A 184 -6.47 -0.67 10.42
N THR A 185 -6.44 -0.93 9.10
CA THR A 185 -7.33 -0.24 8.17
C THR A 185 -8.80 -0.69 8.36
N PRO A 186 -9.67 0.08 9.05
CA PRO A 186 -10.79 -0.52 9.79
C PRO A 186 -12.16 -0.38 9.13
N ARG A 187 -12.27 0.18 7.91
CA ARG A 187 -13.58 0.70 7.46
C ARG A 187 -14.45 -0.18 6.57
N ASN A 188 -13.94 -1.22 5.91
CA ASN A 188 -14.72 -2.30 5.26
C ASN A 188 -13.76 -3.24 4.49
N ALA A 189 -13.23 -4.27 5.15
CA ALA A 189 -12.35 -5.25 4.50
C ALA A 189 -13.04 -6.00 3.34
N TYR A 190 -14.38 -6.16 3.40
CA TYR A 190 -15.18 -6.85 2.38
C TYR A 190 -15.33 -6.06 1.06
N ASP A 191 -15.49 -4.73 1.11
CA ASP A 191 -15.59 -3.88 -0.09
C ASP A 191 -14.27 -3.82 -0.88
N ARG A 192 -13.17 -4.20 -0.25
CA ARG A 192 -11.80 -4.01 -0.72
C ARG A 192 -11.29 -5.15 -1.60
N ALA A 193 -11.55 -6.41 -1.23
CA ALA A 193 -11.30 -7.54 -2.12
C ALA A 193 -12.15 -7.44 -3.41
N ASP A 194 -13.41 -7.00 -3.28
CA ASP A 194 -14.26 -6.70 -4.43
C ASP A 194 -13.74 -5.50 -5.24
N SER A 195 -13.11 -4.52 -4.60
CA SER A 195 -12.46 -3.40 -5.29
C SER A 195 -11.35 -3.87 -6.22
N LEU A 196 -10.50 -4.81 -5.81
CA LEU A 196 -9.46 -5.41 -6.67
C LEU A 196 -10.08 -6.03 -7.93
N ARG A 197 -11.16 -6.79 -7.78
CA ARG A 197 -11.90 -7.37 -8.92
C ARG A 197 -12.48 -6.29 -9.83
N ARG A 198 -13.11 -5.25 -9.25
CA ARG A 198 -13.75 -4.15 -10.00
C ARG A 198 -12.76 -3.31 -10.79
N VAL A 199 -11.52 -3.17 -10.33
CA VAL A 199 -10.46 -2.49 -11.09
C VAL A 199 -9.72 -3.43 -12.05
N GLY A 200 -10.13 -4.70 -12.13
CA GLY A 200 -9.60 -5.68 -13.08
C GLY A 200 -8.26 -6.27 -12.67
N VAL A 201 -7.90 -6.29 -11.37
CA VAL A 201 -6.71 -7.01 -10.91
C VAL A 201 -6.91 -8.51 -11.17
N PRO A 202 -6.02 -9.16 -11.94
CA PRO A 202 -6.14 -10.58 -12.23
C PRO A 202 -6.10 -11.45 -10.97
N GLU A 203 -6.82 -12.56 -10.98
CA GLU A 203 -6.93 -13.48 -9.84
C GLU A 203 -5.57 -14.10 -9.43
N TYR A 204 -4.66 -14.28 -10.39
CA TYR A 204 -3.29 -14.76 -10.12
C TYR A 204 -2.45 -13.76 -9.32
N LEU A 205 -2.85 -12.49 -9.26
CA LEU A 205 -2.24 -11.45 -8.43
C LEU A 205 -2.98 -11.26 -7.10
N THR A 206 -3.74 -12.26 -6.64
CA THR A 206 -4.40 -12.25 -5.33
C THR A 206 -3.67 -13.14 -4.34
N ARG A 207 -3.91 -12.90 -3.04
CA ARG A 207 -3.36 -13.68 -1.93
C ARG A 207 -3.51 -15.19 -2.14
N SER A 208 -4.73 -15.61 -2.46
CA SER A 208 -5.08 -17.02 -2.62
C SER A 208 -4.26 -17.74 -3.68
N SER A 209 -3.92 -17.05 -4.78
CA SER A 209 -3.10 -17.62 -5.85
C SER A 209 -1.63 -17.73 -5.44
N TYR A 210 -1.12 -16.73 -4.72
CA TYR A 210 0.27 -16.70 -4.25
C TYR A 210 0.54 -17.74 -3.16
N GLU A 211 -0.37 -17.92 -2.21
CA GLU A 211 -0.27 -18.97 -1.18
C GLU A 211 -0.29 -20.37 -1.79
N LYS A 212 -1.10 -20.57 -2.83
CA LYS A 212 -1.16 -21.84 -3.58
C LYS A 212 0.13 -22.13 -4.32
N GLU A 213 0.75 -21.13 -4.96
CA GLU A 213 2.03 -21.29 -5.67
C GLU A 213 3.19 -21.63 -4.72
N LEU A 214 3.15 -21.11 -3.50
CA LEU A 214 4.17 -21.38 -2.48
C LEU A 214 3.87 -22.61 -1.61
N GLY A 215 2.73 -23.29 -1.83
CA GLY A 215 2.34 -24.46 -1.05
C GLY A 215 2.05 -24.17 0.43
N LEU A 216 1.57 -22.97 0.74
CA LEU A 216 1.38 -22.46 2.12
C LEU A 216 0.00 -22.79 2.73
N ASN A 217 -0.67 -23.86 2.27
CA ASN A 217 -2.01 -24.26 2.76
C ASN A 217 -1.99 -24.86 4.17
#